data_AF-A0AAE3T983-F1
#
_entry.id   AF-A0AAE3T983-F1
#
_cell.length_a   1.000
_cell.length_b   1.000
_cell.length_c   1.000
_cell.angle_alpha   90.00
_cell.angle_beta   90.00
_cell.angle_gamma   90.00
#
_symmetry.space_group_name_H-M   'P 1'
#
loop_
_entity.id
_entity.type
_entity.pdbx_description
1 polymer ?
#
loop_
_entity_poly.entity_id
_entity_poly.type
_entity_poly.pdbx_seq_one_letter_code
_entity_poly.pdbx_strand_id
1 'polypeptide(L)'
;MLARLTTAVAVVFFALAAQAETMMVNSPNDGFLNLRTGPGNGYQIIMQMPHSSLLETLERSGNWLRVRHESGYEGWAYRKYMVRYDPTPNLYRVYSPNDGFLNLRTGPGTRFAIITPMYNGTEVRILEWSGKWVRVQTEYGQQGWAYSSYLVK
;
A
#
# COMPACT_ATOMS: atom_id res chain seq x y z
N MET A 1 -44.86 -10.44 -53.79
CA MET A 1 -43.99 -9.34 -53.32
C MET A 1 -43.12 -9.89 -52.19
N LEU A 2 -41.88 -10.30 -52.47
CA LEU A 2 -40.98 -10.92 -51.48
C LEU A 2 -40.23 -9.82 -50.70
N ALA A 3 -40.46 -9.71 -49.40
CA ALA A 3 -39.71 -8.83 -48.52
C ALA A 3 -38.35 -9.45 -48.19
N ARG A 4 -37.26 -8.77 -48.56
CA ARG A 4 -35.89 -9.12 -48.13
C ARG A 4 -35.64 -8.49 -46.76
N LEU A 5 -35.49 -9.31 -45.72
CA LEU A 5 -34.98 -8.86 -44.42
C LEU A 5 -33.46 -8.72 -44.50
N THR A 6 -32.97 -7.48 -44.52
CA THR A 6 -31.57 -7.16 -44.24
C THR A 6 -31.36 -7.09 -42.74
N THR A 7 -30.72 -8.12 -42.16
CA THR A 7 -30.34 -8.13 -40.75
C THR A 7 -29.16 -7.17 -40.54
N ALA A 8 -29.39 -6.08 -39.79
CA ALA A 8 -28.31 -5.22 -39.32
C ALA A 8 -27.62 -5.88 -38.12
N VAL A 9 -26.32 -6.14 -38.23
CA VAL A 9 -25.49 -6.61 -37.11
C VAL A 9 -25.06 -5.37 -36.32
N ALA A 10 -25.63 -5.19 -35.13
CA ALA A 10 -25.15 -4.20 -34.18
C ALA A 10 -23.87 -4.75 -33.52
N VAL A 11 -22.71 -4.17 -33.86
CA VAL A 11 -21.45 -4.45 -33.16
C VAL A 11 -21.42 -3.59 -31.89
N VAL A 12 -21.68 -4.22 -30.75
CA VAL A 12 -21.53 -3.57 -29.44
C VAL A 12 -20.05 -3.66 -29.04
N PHE A 13 -19.36 -2.53 -29.05
CA PHE A 13 -18.01 -2.41 -28.49
C PHE A 13 -18.12 -2.21 -26.98
N PHE A 14 -17.74 -3.22 -26.19
CA PHE A 14 -17.47 -3.05 -24.77
C PHE A 14 -16.04 -2.50 -24.62
N ALA A 15 -15.91 -1.23 -24.28
CA ALA A 15 -14.63 -0.69 -23.82
C ALA A 15 -14.32 -1.29 -22.44
N LEU A 16 -13.22 -2.06 -22.34
CA LEU A 16 -12.64 -2.42 -21.06
C LEU A 16 -12.03 -1.15 -20.46
N ALA A 17 -12.69 -0.58 -19.45
CA ALA A 17 -12.05 0.40 -18.60
C ALA A 17 -10.89 -0.31 -17.88
N ALA A 18 -9.65 0.09 -18.16
CA ALA A 18 -8.53 -0.31 -17.32
C ALA A 18 -8.81 0.21 -15.91
N GLN A 19 -8.82 -0.68 -14.92
CA GLN A 19 -8.93 -0.26 -13.54
C GLN A 19 -7.73 0.64 -13.21
N ALA A 20 -8.00 1.85 -12.72
CA ALA A 20 -6.95 2.74 -12.29
C ALA A 20 -6.18 2.08 -11.14
N GLU A 21 -4.86 1.99 -11.28
CA GLU A 21 -3.99 1.44 -10.25
C GLU A 21 -3.87 2.44 -9.10
N THR A 22 -4.32 2.05 -7.90
CA THR A 22 -4.11 2.84 -6.69
C THR A 22 -2.69 2.62 -6.18
N MET A 23 -1.97 3.71 -6.01
CA MET A 23 -0.64 3.76 -5.41
C MET A 23 -0.74 4.43 -4.04
N MET A 24 0.20 4.12 -3.15
CA MET A 24 0.37 4.77 -1.86
C MET A 24 1.72 5.47 -1.80
N VAL A 25 1.77 6.68 -1.26
CA VAL A 25 3.03 7.40 -1.02
C VAL A 25 3.88 6.65 0.00
N ASN A 26 5.08 6.25 -0.39
CA ASN A 26 6.07 5.59 0.46
C ASN A 26 7.31 6.49 0.63
N SER A 27 7.23 7.41 1.60
CA SER A 27 8.29 8.36 1.94
C SER A 27 8.43 8.48 3.47
N PRO A 28 8.81 7.41 4.18
CA PRO A 28 8.80 7.38 5.64
C PRO A 28 9.83 8.31 6.29
N ASN A 29 10.91 8.65 5.58
CA ASN A 29 11.97 9.52 6.10
C ASN A 29 11.63 11.01 5.95
N ASP A 30 11.21 11.43 4.76
CA ASP A 30 10.89 12.84 4.49
C ASP A 30 9.45 13.18 4.93
N GLY A 31 8.59 12.17 5.08
CA GLY A 31 7.20 12.31 5.51
C GLY A 31 6.22 12.71 4.40
N PHE A 32 6.69 13.05 3.20
CA PHE A 32 5.85 13.47 2.08
C PHE A 32 6.48 13.17 0.70
N LEU A 33 5.66 13.32 -0.35
CA LEU A 33 6.05 13.31 -1.76
C LEU A 33 5.49 14.54 -2.47
N ASN A 34 6.33 15.26 -3.21
CA ASN A 34 5.90 16.41 -4.00
C ASN A 34 5.05 15.98 -5.20
N LEU A 35 3.89 16.62 -5.36
CA LEU A 35 3.10 16.63 -6.58
C LEU A 35 3.47 17.87 -7.40
N ARG A 36 3.81 17.69 -8.68
CA ARG A 36 4.33 18.76 -9.54
C ARG A 36 3.46 19.01 -10.76
N THR A 37 3.59 20.18 -11.38
CA THR A 37 2.87 20.52 -12.62
C THR A 37 3.34 19.71 -13.84
N GLY A 38 4.51 19.08 -13.79
CA GLY A 38 5.06 18.28 -14.89
C GLY A 38 6.10 17.24 -14.44
N PRO A 39 6.47 16.31 -15.34
CA PRO A 39 7.37 15.19 -15.03
C PRO A 39 8.83 15.64 -14.97
N GLY A 40 9.25 16.18 -13.83
CA GLY A 40 10.64 16.58 -13.61
C GLY A 40 10.85 17.44 -12.38
N ASN A 41 12.11 17.54 -11.91
CA ASN A 41 12.47 18.32 -10.72
C ASN A 41 12.37 19.84 -10.93
N GLY A 42 12.36 20.32 -12.18
CA GLY A 42 12.21 21.74 -12.51
C GLY A 42 10.77 22.26 -12.55
N TYR A 43 9.78 21.36 -12.51
CA TYR A 43 8.37 21.76 -12.51
C TYR A 43 7.91 22.22 -11.13
N GLN A 44 6.97 23.18 -11.10
CA GLN A 44 6.45 23.75 -9.86
C GLN A 44 5.77 22.68 -8.99
N ILE A 45 5.99 22.77 -7.68
CA ILE A 45 5.33 21.91 -6.69
C ILE A 45 3.97 22.53 -6.39
N ILE A 46 2.91 21.75 -6.54
CA ILE A 46 1.52 22.17 -6.28
C ILE A 46 1.00 21.64 -4.94
N MET A 47 1.60 20.57 -4.42
CA MET A 47 1.22 19.94 -3.16
C MET A 47 2.35 19.07 -2.61
N GLN A 48 2.43 18.97 -1.29
CA GLN A 48 3.15 17.91 -0.60
C GLN A 48 2.13 16.87 -0.12
N MET A 49 2.19 15.66 -0.68
CA MET A 49 1.30 14.56 -0.32
C MET A 49 1.94 13.80 0.85
N PRO A 50 1.31 13.74 2.03
CA PRO A 50 1.84 13.00 3.16
C PRO A 50 2.17 11.53 2.83
N HIS A 51 3.09 10.95 3.60
CA HIS A 51 3.31 9.51 3.59
C HIS A 51 1.97 8.79 3.85
N SER A 52 1.75 7.70 3.13
CA SER A 52 0.51 6.91 3.14
C SER A 52 -0.70 7.54 2.43
N SER A 53 -0.57 8.72 1.82
CA SER A 53 -1.59 9.24 0.90
C SER A 53 -1.85 8.27 -0.24
N LEU A 54 -3.13 8.10 -0.61
CA LEU A 54 -3.56 7.27 -1.73
C LEU A 54 -3.67 8.09 -3.01
N LEU A 55 -3.27 7.47 -4.12
CA LEU A 55 -3.11 8.11 -5.42
C LEU A 55 -3.72 7.22 -6.50
N GLU A 56 -4.65 7.76 -7.28
CA GLU A 56 -5.12 7.13 -8.50
C GLU A 56 -4.09 7.39 -9.62
N THR A 57 -3.60 6.34 -10.27
CA THR A 57 -2.67 6.51 -11.41
C THR A 57 -3.44 6.83 -12.69
N LEU A 58 -3.07 7.93 -13.35
CA LEU A 58 -3.71 8.40 -14.58
C LEU A 58 -2.83 8.16 -15.82
N GLU A 59 -1.53 8.47 -15.72
CA GLU A 59 -0.61 8.43 -16.86
C GLU A 59 0.82 8.16 -16.39
N ARG A 60 1.70 7.71 -17.28
CA ARG A 60 3.13 7.50 -17.02
C ARG A 60 4.00 8.22 -18.05
N SER A 61 5.03 8.91 -17.56
CA SER A 61 6.11 9.49 -18.37
C SER A 61 7.47 9.15 -17.73
N GLY A 62 8.15 8.15 -18.30
CA GLY A 62 9.40 7.62 -17.75
C GLY A 62 9.24 7.11 -16.30
N ASN A 63 9.89 7.82 -15.37
CA ASN A 63 9.88 7.54 -13.93
C ASN A 63 8.86 8.38 -13.15
N TRP A 64 8.06 9.20 -13.84
CA TRP A 64 7.00 10.01 -13.25
C TRP A 64 5.64 9.39 -13.55
N LEU A 65 4.74 9.45 -12.57
CA LEU A 65 3.34 9.12 -12.74
C LEU A 65 2.52 10.40 -12.61
N ARG A 66 1.61 10.63 -13.55
CA ARG A 66 0.51 11.57 -13.33
C ARG A 66 -0.52 10.86 -12.47
N VAL A 67 -0.87 11.49 -11.35
CA VAL A 67 -1.74 10.92 -10.33
C VAL A 67 -2.82 11.91 -9.94
N ARG A 68 -3.95 11.39 -9.44
CA ARG A 68 -4.97 12.15 -8.73
C ARG A 68 -4.88 11.82 -7.24
N HIS A 69 -4.70 12.85 -6.41
CA HIS A 69 -4.76 12.75 -4.97
C HIS A 69 -6.22 12.74 -4.49
N GLU A 70 -6.50 12.17 -3.32
CA GLU A 70 -7.86 12.09 -2.73
C GLU A 70 -8.56 13.46 -2.57
N SER A 71 -7.79 14.54 -2.46
CA SER A 71 -8.32 15.91 -2.41
C SER A 71 -8.73 16.47 -3.79
N GLY A 72 -8.56 15.69 -4.86
CA GLY A 72 -8.91 16.05 -6.23
C GLY A 72 -7.78 16.72 -7.04
N TYR A 73 -6.65 17.05 -6.42
CA TYR A 73 -5.50 17.61 -7.15
C TYR A 73 -4.85 16.57 -8.07
N GLU A 74 -4.52 16.99 -9.28
CA GLU A 74 -3.79 16.18 -10.25
C GLU A 74 -2.42 16.78 -10.55
N GLY A 75 -1.41 15.91 -10.68
CA GLY A 75 -0.07 16.33 -11.07
C GLY A 75 0.87 15.15 -11.19
N TRP A 76 2.16 15.44 -11.28
CA TRP A 76 3.22 14.46 -11.52
C TRP A 76 4.02 14.20 -10.26
N ALA A 77 4.18 12.93 -9.91
CA ALA A 77 4.97 12.48 -8.76
C ALA A 77 5.97 11.39 -9.18
N TYR A 78 7.10 11.33 -8.49
CA TYR A 78 8.20 10.43 -8.86
C TYR A 78 7.97 9.01 -8.32
N ARG A 79 7.88 8.03 -9.22
CA ARG A 79 7.39 6.66 -8.94
C ARG A 79 8.16 5.91 -7.87
N LYS A 80 9.45 6.19 -7.67
CA LYS A 80 10.25 5.48 -6.66
C LYS A 80 9.73 5.66 -5.22
N TYR A 81 8.96 6.72 -4.98
CA TYR A 81 8.36 7.04 -3.66
C TYR A 81 6.91 6.58 -3.58
N MET A 82 6.54 5.58 -4.37
CA MET A 82 5.19 5.02 -4.40
C MET A 82 5.25 3.50 -4.41
N VAL A 83 4.28 2.87 -3.77
CA VAL A 83 4.06 1.42 -3.80
C VAL A 83 2.62 1.14 -4.23
N ARG A 84 2.36 -0.03 -4.83
CA ARG A 84 0.98 -0.45 -5.09
C ARG A 84 0.23 -0.49 -3.77
N TYR A 85 -0.93 0.15 -3.72
CA TYR A 85 -1.81 0.03 -2.57
C TYR A 85 -2.49 -1.34 -2.62
N ASP A 86 -2.32 -2.10 -1.56
CA ASP A 86 -3.03 -3.36 -1.35
C ASP A 86 -4.01 -3.15 -0.19
N PRO A 87 -5.33 -3.12 -0.46
CA PRO A 87 -6.34 -2.96 0.58
C PRO A 87 -6.50 -4.23 1.43
N THR A 88 -5.91 -5.36 1.02
CA THR A 88 -5.93 -6.56 1.85
C THR A 88 -5.11 -6.28 3.11
N PRO A 89 -5.69 -6.49 4.31
CA PRO A 89 -4.93 -6.38 5.53
C PRO A 89 -3.73 -7.32 5.42
N ASN A 90 -2.51 -6.79 5.58
CA ASN A 90 -1.28 -7.58 5.63
C ASN A 90 -1.24 -8.32 6.98
N LEU A 91 -2.19 -9.24 7.13
CA LEU A 91 -2.43 -10.07 8.30
C LEU A 91 -1.45 -11.22 8.28
N TYR A 92 -0.85 -11.45 9.43
CA TYR A 92 -0.01 -12.57 9.73
C TYR A 92 -0.54 -13.23 10.98
N ARG A 93 -0.26 -14.52 11.12
CA ARG A 93 -0.48 -15.27 12.34
C ARG A 93 0.85 -15.53 13.00
N VAL A 94 0.84 -15.49 14.33
CA VAL A 94 1.97 -15.98 15.11
C VAL A 94 2.10 -17.49 14.93
N TYR A 95 3.31 -17.94 14.63
CA TYR A 95 3.67 -19.35 14.61
C TYR A 95 5.08 -19.54 15.18
N SER A 96 5.14 -19.97 16.44
CA SER A 96 6.33 -20.38 17.17
C SER A 96 6.19 -21.87 17.53
N PRO A 97 6.86 -22.78 16.81
CA PRO A 97 6.66 -24.23 16.99
C PRO A 97 7.20 -24.76 18.31
N ASN A 98 8.22 -24.12 18.88
CA ASN A 98 8.87 -24.59 20.09
C ASN A 98 8.22 -24.02 21.36
N ASP A 99 7.97 -22.71 21.39
CA ASP A 99 7.50 -22.02 22.60
C ASP A 99 5.98 -21.86 22.63
N GLY A 100 5.30 -21.93 21.48
CA GLY A 100 3.85 -21.72 21.38
C GLY A 100 3.42 -20.24 21.41
N PHE A 101 4.35 -19.31 21.60
CA PHE A 101 4.10 -17.88 21.61
C PHE A 101 5.28 -17.06 21.05
N LEU A 102 4.99 -15.79 20.74
CA LEU A 102 5.96 -14.78 20.32
C LEU A 102 5.81 -13.54 21.21
N ASN A 103 6.90 -13.08 21.80
CA ASN A 103 6.88 -11.87 22.62
C ASN A 103 6.70 -10.61 21.77
N LEU A 104 5.69 -9.81 22.11
CA LEU A 104 5.54 -8.43 21.66
C LEU A 104 6.38 -7.53 22.57
N ARG A 105 7.25 -6.69 21.99
CA ARG A 105 8.23 -5.88 22.74
C ARG A 105 8.08 -4.38 22.49
N THR A 106 8.62 -3.56 23.39
CA THR A 106 8.58 -2.10 23.25
C THR A 106 9.50 -1.55 22.15
N GLY A 107 10.45 -2.34 21.65
CA GLY A 107 11.37 -1.94 20.58
C GLY A 107 11.97 -3.13 19.82
N PRO A 108 12.67 -2.86 18.69
CA PRO A 108 13.21 -3.89 17.80
C PRO A 108 14.47 -4.54 18.40
N GLY A 109 14.28 -5.62 19.15
CA GLY A 109 15.39 -6.39 19.73
C GLY A 109 15.02 -7.14 21.00
N THR A 110 15.83 -8.15 21.35
CA THR A 110 15.64 -8.96 22.57
C THR A 110 15.93 -8.19 23.86
N ARG A 111 16.65 -7.07 23.79
CA ARG A 111 16.94 -6.18 24.93
C ARG A 111 15.77 -5.29 25.35
N PHE A 112 14.76 -5.15 24.50
CA PHE A 112 13.60 -4.30 24.79
C PHE A 112 12.60 -5.05 25.67
N ALA A 113 11.92 -4.31 26.55
CA ALA A 113 10.93 -4.85 27.47
C ALA A 113 9.81 -5.58 26.73
N ILE A 114 9.32 -6.66 27.33
CA ILE A 114 8.18 -7.43 26.83
C ILE A 114 6.91 -6.70 27.26
N ILE A 115 5.99 -6.49 26.30
CA ILE A 115 4.64 -5.97 26.54
C ILE A 115 3.74 -7.15 26.93
N THR A 116 3.66 -8.16 26.07
CA THR A 116 2.84 -9.36 26.26
C THR A 116 3.31 -10.50 25.34
N PRO A 117 3.14 -11.78 25.69
CA PRO A 117 3.21 -12.87 24.73
C PRO A 117 1.98 -12.86 23.80
N MET A 118 2.19 -13.15 22.52
CA MET A 118 1.16 -13.44 21.54
C MET A 118 1.19 -14.94 21.23
N TYR A 119 0.11 -15.67 21.50
CA TYR A 119 0.07 -17.12 21.28
C TYR A 119 -0.08 -17.47 19.80
N ASN A 120 0.31 -18.69 19.42
CA ASN A 120 0.13 -19.19 18.06
C ASN A 120 -1.31 -18.99 17.55
N GLY A 121 -1.44 -18.57 16.30
CA GLY A 121 -2.72 -18.22 15.69
C GLY A 121 -3.18 -16.79 15.95
N THR A 122 -2.56 -16.05 16.89
CA THR A 122 -2.85 -14.62 17.09
C THR A 122 -2.61 -13.87 15.78
N GLU A 123 -3.63 -13.16 15.31
CA GLU A 123 -3.55 -12.35 14.10
C GLU A 123 -2.97 -10.97 14.40
N VAL A 124 -2.06 -10.54 13.53
CA VAL A 124 -1.41 -9.25 13.61
C VAL A 124 -1.26 -8.61 12.24
N ARG A 125 -1.36 -7.29 12.18
CA ARG A 125 -1.00 -6.50 10.99
C ARG A 125 0.42 -6.00 11.13
N ILE A 126 1.25 -6.18 10.10
CA ILE A 126 2.57 -5.53 10.05
C ILE A 126 2.39 -4.05 9.67
N LEU A 127 2.93 -3.17 10.50
CA LEU A 127 2.92 -1.71 10.32
C LEU A 127 4.25 -1.18 9.78
N GLU A 128 5.38 -1.76 10.21
CA GLU A 128 6.71 -1.20 9.97
C GLU A 128 7.80 -2.28 10.08
N TRP A 129 8.92 -2.09 9.40
CA TRP A 129 10.09 -2.98 9.46
C TRP A 129 11.32 -2.28 10.05
N SER A 130 12.07 -3.00 10.88
CA SER A 130 13.40 -2.61 11.37
C SER A 130 14.31 -3.84 11.37
N GLY A 131 14.99 -4.05 10.24
CA GLY A 131 15.78 -5.26 10.00
C GLY A 131 14.91 -6.52 10.07
N LYS A 132 15.21 -7.42 11.01
CA LYS A 132 14.45 -8.67 11.24
C LYS A 132 13.28 -8.52 12.22
N TRP A 133 13.05 -7.31 12.74
CA TRP A 133 11.94 -7.00 13.62
C TRP A 133 10.88 -6.22 12.87
N VAL A 134 9.62 -6.47 13.20
CA VAL A 134 8.49 -5.74 12.63
C VAL A 134 7.63 -5.16 13.73
N ARG A 135 7.18 -3.92 13.53
CA ARG A 135 6.15 -3.33 14.36
C ARG A 135 4.81 -3.88 13.90
N VAL A 136 4.06 -4.46 14.82
CA VAL A 136 2.78 -5.09 14.53
C VAL A 136 1.67 -4.47 15.37
N GLN A 137 0.43 -4.65 14.90
CA GLN A 137 -0.79 -4.31 15.63
C GLN A 137 -1.66 -5.56 15.76
N THR A 138 -2.06 -5.91 16.98
CA THR A 138 -3.03 -6.98 17.23
C THR A 138 -4.44 -6.54 16.86
N GLU A 139 -5.39 -7.47 16.77
CA GLU A 139 -6.81 -7.17 16.54
C GLU A 139 -7.37 -6.12 17.50
N TYR A 140 -7.03 -6.20 18.79
CA TYR A 140 -7.46 -5.24 19.83
C TYR A 140 -6.68 -3.93 19.84
N GLY A 141 -5.88 -3.65 18.80
CA GLY A 141 -5.19 -2.38 18.61
C GLY A 141 -3.85 -2.22 19.34
N GLN A 142 -3.43 -3.17 20.18
CA GLN A 142 -2.14 -3.13 20.87
C GLN A 142 -0.99 -3.22 19.87
N GLN A 143 0.01 -2.35 20.02
CA GLN A 143 1.17 -2.27 19.13
C GLN A 143 2.48 -2.57 19.84
N GLY A 144 3.42 -3.15 19.11
CA GLY A 144 4.78 -3.42 19.58
C GLY A 144 5.61 -4.11 18.52
N TRP A 145 6.81 -4.55 18.89
CA TRP A 145 7.78 -5.16 17.99
C TRP A 145 7.87 -6.67 18.19
N ALA A 146 7.87 -7.41 17.10
CA ALA A 146 7.98 -8.86 17.08
C ALA A 146 9.03 -9.31 16.05
N TYR A 147 9.66 -10.47 16.27
CA TYR A 147 10.66 -11.00 15.36
C TYR A 147 9.97 -11.67 14.17
N SER A 148 10.29 -11.25 12.94
CA SER A 148 9.46 -11.54 11.76
C SER A 148 9.44 -13.02 11.35
N SER A 149 10.44 -13.82 11.73
CA SER A 149 10.49 -15.24 11.36
C SER A 149 9.38 -16.10 11.98
N TYR A 150 8.66 -15.56 12.97
CA TYR A 150 7.56 -16.23 13.65
C TYR A 150 6.19 -15.68 13.21
N LEU A 151 6.14 -14.92 12.12
CA LEU A 151 4.92 -14.38 11.53
C LEU A 151 4.72 -14.97 10.14
N VAL A 152 3.60 -15.67 9.96
CA VAL A 152 3.26 -16.36 8.71
C VAL A 152 1.96 -15.79 8.12
N LYS A 153 1.84 -15.74 6.79
CA LYS A 153 0.57 -15.35 6.14
C LYS A 153 -0.46 -16.48 6.23
#